data_AF-A0A962Z3U1-F1
#
_entry.id   AF-A0A962Z3U1-F1
#
_cell.length_a   1.000
_cell.length_b   1.000
_cell.length_c   1.000
_cell.angle_alpha   90.00
_cell.angle_beta   90.00
_cell.angle_gamma   90.00
#
_symmetry.space_group_name_H-M   'P 1'
#
loop_
_entity.id
_entity.type
_entity.pdbx_description
1 polymer ?
#
loop_
_entity_poly.entity_id
_entity_poly.type
_entity_poly.pdbx_seq_one_letter_code
_entity_poly.pdbx_strand_id
1 'polypeptide(L)'
;MIEELTPQIMMVSMVLIILTTAVFTLILSVLLLWRYRRSVSRAMAAVTGFDAGKSDFQPGIAAASTVRAEANETGGSKGESLYRRAIRARLYGALLLLAAVFAFAALFALAAQFVYPSGLGLAGFLLAAWIYFWPAILALRLMLPGSLRLWVFSVVVYFLVFALIGALAATVNNLPEYRFGGIFLDARSTVTPWGVARLWLIVNGLPTLLIWFCFNRRIRAVAPLLLALISTIITGMLVVYFSIFSTAGVDQFVSFSVALDIHVLWLVIAALSMALLVFGALGWMLIRAIAYAYRKGRLSDRMLLLDALLLLFANSYGMWLVFGGIGWFAMVPAGFIVYRLVLSLMTRMFKQTRTAAQGLTFLRVFSLGRRSDALLSEIAGYWRYLGSVQMITGPDVVNSTVQPHQFLDFLSGRLSSHFIRDTDSLAVSLAQRERAPDPDGRFRINNLFCHEDSWQPALSQLVRAGDVVLMDLRSFSAVNAGCIHELRLLVRQVPCSRFVLVVDATTDEKFLRAILSEAWQQLQPEAPNLARAPEEVAMYRYEGGDAQLRQMTAYLCHAAFA
;
A
#
# COMPACT_ATOMS: atom_id res chain seq x y z
N MET A 1 2.95 43.72 -19.47
CA MET A 1 4.16 43.04 -18.96
C MET A 1 3.85 42.10 -17.79
N ILE A 2 3.03 42.49 -16.80
CA ILE A 2 2.61 41.58 -15.70
C ILE A 2 1.71 40.44 -16.21
N GLU A 3 0.83 40.69 -17.19
CA GLU A 3 -0.07 39.67 -17.78
C GLU A 3 0.63 38.57 -18.62
N GLU A 4 1.83 38.84 -19.15
CA GLU A 4 2.60 37.85 -19.92
C GLU A 4 3.57 37.04 -19.05
N LEU A 5 4.00 37.57 -17.90
CA LEU A 5 4.88 36.87 -16.95
C LEU A 5 4.12 35.95 -15.98
N THR A 6 2.84 36.20 -15.72
CA THR A 6 2.01 35.41 -14.79
C THR A 6 1.97 33.91 -15.11
N PRO A 7 1.77 33.46 -16.36
CA PRO A 7 1.63 32.02 -16.66
C PRO A 7 2.93 31.25 -16.43
N GLN A 8 4.08 31.84 -16.77
CA GLN A 8 5.39 31.21 -16.61
C GLN A 8 5.81 31.16 -15.14
N ILE A 9 5.61 32.25 -14.40
CA ILE A 9 5.87 32.29 -12.96
C ILE A 9 4.97 31.30 -12.21
N MET A 10 3.68 31.23 -12.57
CA MET A 10 2.77 30.23 -12.01
C MET A 10 3.27 28.81 -12.29
N MET A 11 3.62 28.47 -13.54
CA MET A 11 4.11 27.14 -13.90
C MET A 11 5.38 26.74 -13.12
N VAL A 12 6.36 27.65 -13.02
CA VAL A 12 7.60 27.40 -12.27
C VAL A 12 7.34 27.22 -10.78
N SER A 13 6.51 28.09 -10.19
CA SER A 13 6.17 28.03 -8.77
C SER A 13 5.44 26.73 -8.43
N MET A 14 4.54 26.33 -9.31
CA MET A 14 3.76 25.11 -9.23
C MET A 14 4.63 23.84 -9.28
N VAL A 15 5.57 23.75 -10.24
CA VAL A 15 6.52 22.63 -10.32
C VAL A 15 7.43 22.58 -9.09
N LEU A 16 7.94 23.74 -8.64
CA LEU A 16 8.77 23.84 -7.44
C LEU A 16 8.02 23.32 -6.21
N ILE A 17 6.74 23.66 -6.07
CA ILE A 17 5.91 23.21 -4.96
C ILE A 17 5.71 21.70 -4.97
N ILE A 18 5.41 21.09 -6.12
CA ILE A 18 5.24 19.63 -6.22
C ILE A 18 6.55 18.92 -5.84
N LEU A 19 7.69 19.41 -6.33
CA LEU A 19 9.00 18.88 -5.98
C LEU A 19 9.28 19.02 -4.48
N THR A 20 9.03 20.21 -3.94
CA THR A 20 9.24 20.51 -2.52
C THR A 20 8.37 19.61 -1.64
N THR A 21 7.08 19.46 -1.98
CA THR A 21 6.12 18.55 -1.33
C THR A 21 6.68 17.14 -1.21
N ALA A 22 7.13 16.59 -2.33
CA ALA A 22 7.57 15.21 -2.38
C ALA A 22 8.91 15.00 -1.67
N VAL A 23 9.85 15.94 -1.80
CA VAL A 23 11.14 15.91 -1.11
C VAL A 23 10.94 15.99 0.41
N PHE A 24 10.11 16.92 0.90
CA PHE A 24 9.76 16.99 2.32
C PHE A 24 9.06 15.71 2.81
N THR A 25 8.12 15.18 2.02
CA THR A 25 7.43 13.92 2.35
C THR A 25 8.43 12.77 2.47
N LEU A 26 9.38 12.68 1.55
CA LEU A 26 10.43 11.65 1.55
C LEU A 26 11.32 11.74 2.79
N ILE A 27 11.88 12.92 3.05
CA ILE A 27 12.79 13.17 4.18
C ILE A 27 12.08 12.87 5.50
N LEU A 28 10.86 13.41 5.67
CA LEU A 28 10.08 13.23 6.89
C LEU A 28 9.67 11.76 7.09
N SER A 29 9.30 11.05 6.02
CA SER A 29 8.99 9.61 6.08
C SER A 29 10.18 8.79 6.56
N VAL A 30 11.37 9.04 6.01
CA VAL A 30 12.60 8.33 6.40
C VAL A 30 12.97 8.62 7.84
N LEU A 31 12.93 9.89 8.26
CA LEU A 31 13.26 10.30 9.63
C LEU A 31 12.30 9.68 10.66
N LEU A 32 11.00 9.74 10.39
CA LEU A 32 9.98 9.21 11.30
C LEU A 32 10.04 7.69 11.40
N LEU A 33 10.29 6.98 10.29
CA LEU A 33 10.46 5.53 10.32
C LEU A 33 11.74 5.11 11.03
N TRP A 34 12.84 5.86 10.87
CA TRP A 34 14.06 5.63 11.63
C TRP A 34 13.81 5.78 13.14
N ARG A 35 13.13 6.86 13.55
CA ARG A 35 12.79 7.11 14.96
C ARG A 35 11.81 6.05 15.50
N TYR A 36 10.83 5.65 14.70
CA TYR A 36 9.88 4.59 15.03
C TYR A 36 10.59 3.26 15.27
N ARG A 37 11.43 2.82 14.33
CA ARG A 37 12.22 1.58 14.45
C ARG A 37 13.08 1.60 15.72
N ARG A 38 13.78 2.71 15.98
CA ARG A 38 14.60 2.86 17.19
C ARG A 38 13.77 2.81 18.48
N SER A 39 12.52 3.29 18.46
CA SER A 39 11.62 3.21 19.60
C SER A 39 11.14 1.77 19.82
N VAL A 40 10.76 1.08 18.74
CA VAL A 40 10.32 -0.33 18.79
C VAL A 40 11.44 -1.23 19.28
N SER A 41 12.66 -1.12 18.73
CA SER A 41 13.81 -1.93 19.18
C SER A 41 14.15 -1.71 20.66
N ARG A 42 14.04 -0.47 21.15
CA ARG A 42 14.25 -0.17 22.58
C ARG A 42 13.18 -0.78 23.46
N ALA A 43 11.92 -0.75 23.03
CA ALA A 43 10.82 -1.37 23.77
C ALA A 43 10.90 -2.91 23.74
N MET A 44 11.31 -3.51 22.62
CA MET A 44 11.50 -4.97 22.50
C MET A 44 12.61 -5.50 23.41
N ALA A 45 13.70 -4.74 23.56
CA ALA A 45 14.82 -5.08 24.45
C ALA A 45 14.54 -4.78 25.93
N ALA A 46 13.36 -4.25 26.27
CA ALA A 46 12.99 -4.06 27.67
C ALA A 46 12.47 -5.38 28.25
N VAL A 47 12.90 -5.70 29.46
CA VAL A 47 12.35 -6.77 30.30
C VAL A 47 11.37 -6.12 31.27
N THR A 48 10.11 -6.53 31.23
CA THR A 48 9.05 -5.92 32.07
C THR A 48 8.69 -6.76 33.29
N GLY A 49 9.24 -7.97 33.40
CA GLY A 49 8.85 -8.93 34.42
C GLY A 49 7.49 -9.52 34.08
N PHE A 50 7.40 -10.19 32.93
CA PHE A 50 6.16 -10.82 32.45
C PHE A 50 5.55 -11.69 33.55
N ASP A 51 4.45 -11.23 34.14
CA ASP A 51 3.73 -11.97 35.16
C ASP A 51 2.85 -13.01 34.46
N ALA A 52 3.31 -14.26 34.49
CA ALA A 52 2.55 -15.42 34.05
C ALA A 52 1.41 -15.78 35.03
N GLY A 53 1.08 -14.88 35.98
CA GLY A 53 0.08 -14.99 37.03
C GLY A 53 -1.12 -15.84 36.61
N LYS A 54 -1.55 -16.72 37.52
CA LYS A 54 -2.57 -17.78 37.37
C LYS A 54 -3.85 -17.28 36.69
N SER A 55 -3.79 -17.14 35.38
CA SER A 55 -4.93 -16.87 34.52
C SER A 55 -5.46 -18.23 34.10
N ASP A 56 -6.54 -18.65 34.76
CA ASP A 56 -7.40 -19.78 34.37
C ASP A 56 -8.14 -19.46 33.05
N PHE A 57 -7.42 -18.95 32.06
CA PHE A 57 -7.94 -18.83 30.71
C PHE A 57 -7.99 -20.23 30.10
N GLN A 58 -9.08 -20.94 30.39
CA GLN A 58 -9.61 -21.88 29.41
C GLN A 58 -9.80 -21.08 28.12
N PRO A 59 -9.16 -21.46 27.00
CA PRO A 59 -9.49 -20.85 25.74
C PRO A 59 -11.00 -21.00 25.59
N GLY A 60 -11.71 -19.88 25.63
CA GLY A 60 -13.03 -19.81 25.05
C GLY A 60 -12.83 -20.26 23.62
N ILE A 61 -13.13 -21.54 23.37
CA ILE A 61 -13.38 -22.09 22.05
C ILE A 61 -14.64 -21.33 21.60
N ALA A 62 -14.46 -20.07 21.23
CA ALA A 62 -15.40 -19.33 20.43
C ALA A 62 -15.36 -20.06 19.10
N ALA A 63 -16.17 -21.13 19.05
CA ALA A 63 -16.23 -22.17 18.06
C ALA A 63 -15.00 -22.15 17.15
N ALA A 64 -14.02 -23.01 17.44
CA ALA A 64 -13.41 -23.71 16.32
C ALA A 64 -14.60 -24.11 15.46
N SER A 65 -14.77 -23.42 14.34
CA SER A 65 -15.83 -23.73 13.41
C SER A 65 -15.43 -25.13 12.99
N THR A 66 -16.04 -26.11 13.63
CA THR A 66 -16.22 -27.44 13.12
C THR A 66 -17.02 -27.20 11.86
N VAL A 67 -16.28 -26.82 10.82
CA VAL A 67 -16.67 -26.99 9.44
C VAL A 67 -16.98 -28.47 9.40
N ARG A 68 -18.26 -28.77 9.55
CA ARG A 68 -18.83 -30.06 9.25
C ARG A 68 -18.48 -30.26 7.80
N ALA A 69 -17.37 -30.96 7.59
CA ALA A 69 -16.87 -31.28 6.29
C ALA A 69 -18.00 -32.05 5.62
N GLU A 70 -18.59 -31.46 4.58
CA GLU A 70 -19.16 -32.26 3.51
C GLU A 70 -18.05 -33.23 3.10
N ALA A 71 -18.26 -34.47 3.51
CA ALA A 71 -17.43 -35.61 3.23
C ALA A 71 -17.55 -35.90 1.73
N ASN A 72 -16.40 -35.89 1.04
CA ASN A 72 -16.06 -36.61 -0.21
C ASN A 72 -15.19 -35.85 -1.21
N GLU A 73 -14.57 -34.72 -0.85
CA GLU A 73 -13.48 -34.18 -1.66
C GLU A 73 -12.13 -34.35 -0.97
N THR A 74 -11.28 -35.21 -1.54
CA THR A 74 -9.87 -35.43 -1.16
C THR A 74 -9.14 -34.10 -0.96
N GLY A 75 -8.37 -33.93 0.12
CA GLY A 75 -7.73 -32.67 0.52
C GLY A 75 -6.86 -31.98 -0.55
N GLY A 76 -6.39 -32.72 -1.57
CA GLY A 76 -5.75 -32.17 -2.76
C GLY A 76 -6.66 -31.25 -3.60
N SER A 77 -7.94 -31.58 -3.76
CA SER A 77 -8.91 -30.76 -4.51
C SER A 77 -9.19 -29.43 -3.81
N LYS A 78 -9.32 -29.45 -2.48
CA LYS A 78 -9.64 -28.26 -1.67
C LYS A 78 -8.51 -27.23 -1.69
N GLY A 79 -7.26 -27.65 -1.54
CA GLY A 79 -6.09 -26.76 -1.59
C GLY A 79 -5.92 -26.06 -2.94
N GLU A 80 -6.09 -26.79 -4.04
CA GLU A 80 -6.02 -26.23 -5.40
C GLU A 80 -7.17 -25.25 -5.67
N SER A 81 -8.38 -25.56 -5.18
CA SER A 81 -9.53 -24.65 -5.27
C SER A 81 -9.27 -23.32 -4.54
N LEU A 82 -8.61 -23.37 -3.37
CA LEU A 82 -8.26 -22.20 -2.56
C LEU A 82 -7.21 -21.35 -3.28
N TYR A 83 -6.17 -21.98 -3.83
CA TYR A 83 -5.14 -21.31 -4.61
C TYR A 83 -5.71 -20.59 -5.85
N ARG A 84 -6.57 -21.27 -6.64
CA ARG A 84 -7.25 -20.64 -7.79
C ARG A 84 -8.12 -19.47 -7.38
N ARG A 85 -8.77 -19.55 -6.22
CA ARG A 85 -9.59 -18.46 -5.66
C ARG A 85 -8.76 -17.24 -5.32
N ALA A 86 -7.59 -17.41 -4.67
CA ALA A 86 -6.67 -16.29 -4.39
C ALA A 86 -6.27 -15.55 -5.67
N ILE A 87 -5.90 -16.30 -6.73
CA ILE A 87 -5.51 -15.70 -8.01
C ILE A 87 -6.68 -14.93 -8.63
N ARG A 88 -7.87 -15.54 -8.68
CA ARG A 88 -9.07 -14.89 -9.25
C ARG A 88 -9.46 -13.64 -8.48
N ALA A 89 -9.48 -13.69 -7.14
CA ALA A 89 -9.81 -12.54 -6.32
C ALA A 89 -8.86 -11.36 -6.55
N ARG A 90 -7.56 -11.66 -6.70
CA ARG A 90 -6.54 -10.67 -7.03
C ARG A 90 -6.75 -10.03 -8.40
N LEU A 91 -6.99 -10.82 -9.44
CA LEU A 91 -7.23 -10.33 -10.80
C LEU A 91 -8.52 -9.52 -10.89
N TYR A 92 -9.56 -9.99 -10.21
CA TYR A 92 -10.85 -9.33 -10.13
C TYR A 92 -10.73 -7.94 -9.50
N GLY A 93 -10.03 -7.82 -8.37
CA GLY A 93 -9.75 -6.53 -7.74
C GLY A 93 -8.95 -5.58 -8.63
N ALA A 94 -8.05 -6.10 -9.48
CA ALA A 94 -7.33 -5.29 -10.46
C ALA A 94 -8.25 -4.76 -11.56
N LEU A 95 -9.15 -5.60 -12.08
CA LEU A 95 -10.11 -5.18 -13.11
C LEU A 95 -11.07 -4.08 -12.61
N LEU A 96 -11.57 -4.23 -11.38
CA LEU A 96 -12.39 -3.20 -10.75
C LEU A 96 -11.66 -1.86 -10.62
N LEU A 97 -10.37 -1.91 -10.26
CA LEU A 97 -9.57 -0.70 -10.17
C LEU A 97 -9.35 -0.05 -11.53
N LEU A 98 -9.04 -0.84 -12.57
CA LEU A 98 -8.86 -0.31 -13.92
C LEU A 98 -10.12 0.44 -14.38
N ALA A 99 -11.31 -0.10 -14.13
CA ALA A 99 -12.57 0.56 -14.45
C ALA A 99 -12.76 1.89 -13.67
N ALA A 100 -12.45 1.89 -12.37
CA ALA A 100 -12.53 3.10 -11.54
C ALA A 100 -11.54 4.19 -11.98
N VAL A 101 -10.31 3.82 -12.34
CA VAL A 101 -9.30 4.76 -12.86
C VAL A 101 -9.65 5.24 -14.27
N PHE A 102 -10.30 4.42 -15.09
CA PHE A 102 -10.80 4.85 -16.39
C PHE A 102 -11.88 5.94 -16.26
N ALA A 103 -12.83 5.79 -15.34
CA ALA A 103 -13.83 6.82 -15.06
C ALA A 103 -13.21 8.14 -14.56
N PHE A 104 -12.20 8.04 -13.69
CA PHE A 104 -11.37 9.17 -13.27
C PHE A 104 -10.69 9.85 -14.46
N ALA A 105 -10.03 9.09 -15.34
CA ALA A 105 -9.31 9.61 -16.49
C ALA A 105 -10.24 10.27 -17.51
N ALA A 106 -11.43 9.69 -17.74
CA ALA A 106 -12.46 10.23 -18.62
C ALA A 106 -12.97 11.59 -18.13
N LEU A 107 -13.15 11.77 -16.81
CA LEU A 107 -13.55 13.07 -16.25
C LEU A 107 -12.49 14.15 -16.51
N PHE A 108 -11.22 13.85 -16.22
CA PHE A 108 -10.12 14.79 -16.48
C PHE A 108 -9.95 15.08 -17.98
N ALA A 109 -10.15 14.09 -18.84
CA ALA A 109 -10.13 14.27 -20.29
C ALA A 109 -11.23 15.21 -20.77
N LEU A 110 -12.45 15.04 -20.24
CA LEU A 110 -13.57 15.93 -20.55
C LEU A 110 -13.27 17.37 -20.12
N ALA A 111 -12.79 17.55 -18.88
CA ALA A 111 -12.38 18.87 -18.39
C ALA A 111 -11.27 19.50 -19.24
N ALA A 112 -10.26 18.71 -19.63
CA ALA A 112 -9.18 19.18 -20.48
C ALA A 112 -9.65 19.62 -21.87
N GLN A 113 -10.68 19.01 -22.45
CA GLN A 113 -11.24 19.47 -23.73
C GLN A 113 -11.87 20.85 -23.65
N PHE A 114 -12.52 21.17 -22.52
CA PHE A 114 -13.09 22.50 -22.30
C PHE A 114 -12.02 23.56 -22.07
N VAL A 115 -10.99 23.23 -21.30
CA VAL A 115 -9.88 24.15 -20.98
C VAL A 115 -8.95 24.36 -22.18
N TYR A 116 -8.69 23.30 -22.94
CA TYR A 116 -7.74 23.27 -24.07
C TYR A 116 -8.45 22.82 -25.36
N PRO A 117 -9.28 23.68 -25.97
CA PRO A 117 -9.98 23.36 -27.20
C PRO A 117 -8.97 23.15 -28.34
N SER A 118 -8.74 21.88 -28.69
CA SER A 118 -7.73 21.47 -29.67
C SER A 118 -8.28 21.32 -31.10
N GLY A 119 -9.60 21.35 -31.29
CA GLY A 119 -10.25 21.06 -32.57
C GLY A 119 -10.21 19.58 -33.00
N LEU A 120 -9.62 18.69 -32.18
CA LEU A 120 -9.45 17.26 -32.51
C LEU A 120 -10.71 16.40 -32.22
N GLY A 121 -11.76 16.98 -31.65
CA GLY A 121 -13.01 16.28 -31.32
C GLY A 121 -12.78 14.99 -30.50
N LEU A 122 -13.35 13.88 -30.95
CA LEU A 122 -13.24 12.57 -30.29
C LEU A 122 -11.78 12.07 -30.19
N ALA A 123 -10.95 12.34 -31.19
CA ALA A 123 -9.55 11.91 -31.16
C ALA A 123 -8.76 12.61 -30.03
N GLY A 124 -9.04 13.90 -29.80
CA GLY A 124 -8.49 14.65 -28.66
C GLY A 124 -8.96 14.11 -27.31
N PHE A 125 -10.24 13.72 -27.20
CA PHE A 125 -10.78 13.10 -25.99
C PHE A 125 -10.08 11.77 -25.69
N LEU A 126 -9.98 10.89 -26.68
CA LEU A 126 -9.34 9.58 -26.52
C LEU A 126 -7.86 9.72 -26.13
N LEU A 127 -7.15 10.67 -26.75
CA LEU A 127 -5.76 10.97 -26.42
C LEU A 127 -5.62 11.44 -24.97
N ALA A 128 -6.45 12.41 -24.54
CA ALA A 128 -6.44 12.93 -23.17
C ALA A 128 -6.83 11.85 -22.15
N ALA A 129 -7.88 11.08 -22.42
CA ALA A 129 -8.34 9.99 -21.55
C ALA A 129 -7.26 8.94 -21.35
N TRP A 130 -6.53 8.57 -22.40
CA TRP A 130 -5.44 7.60 -22.30
C TRP A 130 -4.22 8.16 -21.54
N ILE A 131 -3.91 9.45 -21.70
CA ILE A 131 -2.85 10.13 -20.94
C ILE A 131 -3.18 10.11 -19.44
N TYR A 132 -4.41 10.51 -19.08
CA TYR A 132 -4.87 10.54 -17.69
C TYR A 132 -5.11 9.15 -17.08
N PHE A 133 -5.12 8.09 -17.92
CA PHE A 133 -5.25 6.69 -17.48
C PHE A 133 -3.92 6.09 -16.98
N TRP A 134 -2.78 6.75 -17.20
CA TRP A 134 -1.47 6.29 -16.75
C TRP A 134 -1.38 5.79 -15.28
N PRO A 135 -2.05 6.42 -14.29
CA PRO A 135 -2.02 5.95 -12.90
C PRO A 135 -2.48 4.49 -12.75
N ALA A 136 -3.30 3.97 -13.67
CA ALA A 136 -3.72 2.58 -13.70
C ALA A 136 -2.54 1.60 -13.83
N ILE A 137 -1.54 1.93 -14.65
CA ILE A 137 -0.36 1.10 -14.88
C ILE A 137 0.54 1.04 -13.63
N LEU A 138 0.66 2.18 -12.94
CA LEU A 138 1.38 2.25 -11.66
C LEU A 138 0.63 1.51 -10.56
N ALA A 139 -0.69 1.65 -10.52
CA ALA A 139 -1.54 0.94 -9.57
C ALA A 139 -1.45 -0.58 -9.76
N LEU A 140 -1.39 -1.07 -11.01
CA LEU A 140 -1.26 -2.49 -11.32
C LEU A 140 0.01 -3.09 -10.71
N ARG A 141 1.12 -2.34 -10.68
CA ARG A 141 2.38 -2.75 -10.03
C ARG A 141 2.21 -2.93 -8.52
N LEU A 142 1.49 -2.02 -7.87
CA LEU A 142 1.18 -2.09 -6.44
C LEU A 142 0.22 -3.24 -6.12
N MET A 143 -0.63 -3.58 -7.08
CA MET A 143 -1.65 -4.61 -6.95
C MET A 143 -1.14 -6.04 -7.17
N LEU A 144 -0.20 -6.25 -8.10
CA LEU A 144 0.26 -7.56 -8.54
C LEU A 144 1.77 -7.77 -8.26
N PRO A 145 2.18 -7.86 -6.97
CA PRO A 145 3.59 -8.10 -6.62
C PRO A 145 4.09 -9.42 -7.23
N GLY A 146 5.35 -9.44 -7.68
CA GLY A 146 6.03 -10.62 -8.26
C GLY A 146 6.08 -10.67 -9.80
N SER A 147 5.20 -9.96 -10.50
CA SER A 147 5.06 -10.09 -11.97
C SER A 147 5.72 -8.95 -12.75
N LEU A 148 7.05 -8.77 -12.63
CA LEU A 148 7.77 -7.74 -13.41
C LEU A 148 7.49 -7.86 -14.91
N ARG A 149 7.46 -9.08 -15.44
CA ARG A 149 7.13 -9.34 -16.86
C ARG A 149 5.73 -8.83 -17.23
N LEU A 150 4.72 -9.09 -16.41
CA LEU A 150 3.36 -8.63 -16.65
C LEU A 150 3.26 -7.09 -16.58
N TRP A 151 3.99 -6.48 -15.65
CA TRP A 151 4.03 -5.03 -15.55
C TRP A 151 4.73 -4.39 -16.76
N VAL A 152 5.89 -4.90 -17.17
CA VAL A 152 6.60 -4.44 -18.37
C VAL A 152 5.70 -4.61 -19.60
N PHE A 153 5.04 -5.75 -19.74
CA PHE A 153 4.05 -5.99 -20.80
C PHE A 153 2.93 -4.93 -20.78
N SER A 154 2.38 -4.62 -19.60
CA SER A 154 1.33 -3.60 -19.45
C SER A 154 1.81 -2.21 -19.84
N VAL A 155 3.06 -1.85 -19.51
CA VAL A 155 3.69 -0.58 -19.93
C VAL A 155 3.87 -0.53 -21.45
N VAL A 156 4.36 -1.61 -22.06
CA VAL A 156 4.52 -1.70 -23.52
C VAL A 156 3.17 -1.56 -24.21
N VAL A 157 2.16 -2.31 -23.78
CA VAL A 157 0.79 -2.22 -24.31
C VAL A 157 0.23 -0.81 -24.15
N TYR A 158 0.43 -0.16 -23.01
CA TYR A 158 0.00 1.21 -22.78
C TYR A 158 0.58 2.18 -23.83
N PHE A 159 1.89 2.12 -24.07
CA PHE A 159 2.54 3.02 -25.05
C PHE A 159 2.22 2.65 -26.51
N LEU A 160 2.00 1.37 -26.82
CA LEU A 160 1.52 0.95 -28.14
C LEU A 160 0.12 1.52 -28.43
N VAL A 161 -0.81 1.39 -27.50
CA VAL A 161 -2.15 1.98 -27.64
C VAL A 161 -2.08 3.50 -27.70
N PHE A 162 -1.21 4.11 -26.89
CA PHE A 162 -1.01 5.56 -26.91
C PHE A 162 -0.49 6.05 -28.27
N ALA A 163 0.48 5.35 -28.86
CA ALA A 163 1.00 5.66 -30.19
C ALA A 163 -0.08 5.47 -31.28
N LEU A 164 -0.91 4.42 -31.17
CA LEU A 164 -2.02 4.20 -32.10
C LEU A 164 -3.08 5.32 -32.03
N ILE A 165 -3.47 5.73 -30.82
CA ILE A 165 -4.40 6.86 -30.63
C ILE A 165 -3.76 8.16 -31.12
N GLY A 166 -2.46 8.36 -30.90
CA GLY A 166 -1.71 9.50 -31.43
C GLY A 166 -1.67 9.53 -32.96
N ALA A 167 -1.47 8.38 -33.61
CA ALA A 167 -1.52 8.26 -35.07
C ALA A 167 -2.92 8.56 -35.62
N LEU A 168 -3.97 8.07 -34.95
CA LEU A 168 -5.36 8.40 -35.28
C LEU A 168 -5.64 9.90 -35.12
N ALA A 169 -5.15 10.53 -34.05
CA ALA A 169 -5.32 11.97 -33.85
C ALA A 169 -4.55 12.80 -34.88
N ALA A 170 -3.42 12.29 -35.39
CA ALA A 170 -2.63 12.92 -36.45
C ALA A 170 -3.33 12.94 -37.82
N THR A 171 -4.35 12.10 -38.05
CA THR A 171 -5.14 12.16 -39.29
C THR A 171 -6.20 13.26 -39.26
N VAL A 172 -6.43 13.91 -38.12
CA VAL A 172 -7.41 14.98 -37.98
C VAL A 172 -6.72 16.33 -38.16
N ASN A 173 -7.09 17.05 -39.22
CA ASN A 173 -6.61 18.39 -39.49
C ASN A 173 -7.34 19.39 -38.60
N ASN A 174 -6.63 19.92 -37.61
CA ASN A 174 -7.15 20.91 -36.67
C ASN A 174 -6.52 22.30 -36.83
N LEU A 175 -5.45 22.43 -37.63
CA LEU A 175 -4.97 23.73 -38.08
C LEU A 175 -5.58 24.05 -39.46
N PRO A 176 -6.26 25.20 -39.59
CA PRO A 176 -6.74 25.66 -40.90
C PRO A 176 -5.56 26.05 -41.80
N GLU A 177 -5.83 26.10 -43.11
CA GLU A 177 -4.87 26.62 -44.09
C GLU A 177 -4.43 28.03 -43.73
N TYR A 178 -3.13 28.29 -43.78
CA TYR A 178 -2.55 29.59 -43.45
C TYR A 178 -1.79 30.14 -44.64
N ARG A 179 -2.13 31.37 -45.06
CA ARG A 179 -1.45 32.10 -46.12
C ARG A 179 -0.63 33.23 -45.52
N PHE A 180 0.68 33.21 -45.75
CA PHE A 180 1.57 34.31 -45.39
C PHE A 180 2.37 34.73 -46.61
N GLY A 181 1.96 35.84 -47.25
CA GLY A 181 2.54 36.27 -48.53
C GLY A 181 2.34 35.22 -49.62
N GLY A 182 3.42 34.80 -50.28
CA GLY A 182 3.42 33.77 -51.34
C GLY A 182 3.59 32.32 -50.85
N ILE A 183 3.67 32.07 -49.54
CA ILE A 183 3.85 30.72 -48.97
C ILE A 183 2.48 30.16 -48.57
N PHE A 184 2.15 28.99 -49.12
CA PHE A 184 0.94 28.23 -48.82
C PHE A 184 1.27 27.11 -47.83
N LEU A 185 0.58 27.11 -46.69
CA LEU A 185 0.67 26.02 -45.72
C LEU A 185 -0.69 25.32 -45.66
N ASP A 186 -0.72 24.06 -46.11
CA ASP A 186 -1.91 23.22 -46.09
C ASP A 186 -2.41 22.96 -44.66
N ALA A 187 -3.70 22.63 -44.57
CA ALA A 187 -4.31 22.18 -43.33
C ALA A 187 -3.57 20.93 -42.81
N ARG A 188 -3.16 20.99 -41.54
CA ARG A 188 -2.34 19.93 -40.92
C ARG A 188 -2.80 19.65 -39.50
N SER A 189 -2.40 18.49 -38.99
CA SER A 189 -2.58 18.18 -37.57
C SER A 189 -1.50 18.85 -36.71
N THR A 190 -1.86 19.35 -35.53
CA THR A 190 -0.90 19.73 -34.48
C THR A 190 -0.25 18.52 -33.82
N VAL A 191 -0.81 17.33 -34.03
CA VAL A 191 -0.37 16.09 -33.39
C VAL A 191 0.81 15.53 -34.16
N THR A 192 1.99 15.61 -33.54
CA THR A 192 3.23 14.98 -34.04
C THR A 192 3.69 13.89 -33.07
N PRO A 193 4.42 12.86 -33.52
CA PRO A 193 4.94 11.82 -32.63
C PRO A 193 5.76 12.39 -31.46
N TRP A 194 6.60 13.40 -31.75
CA TRP A 194 7.36 14.12 -30.73
C TRP A 194 6.47 14.94 -29.79
N GLY A 195 5.46 15.63 -30.33
CA GLY A 195 4.49 16.39 -29.53
C GLY A 195 3.71 15.50 -28.55
N VAL A 196 3.29 14.32 -28.99
CA VAL A 196 2.58 13.33 -28.17
C VAL A 196 3.47 12.78 -27.05
N ALA A 197 4.73 12.43 -27.37
CA ALA A 197 5.70 11.99 -26.38
C ALA A 197 6.00 13.08 -25.33
N ARG A 198 6.21 14.32 -25.79
CA ARG A 198 6.42 15.48 -24.91
C ARG A 198 5.20 15.75 -24.03
N LEU A 199 3.99 15.66 -24.58
CA LEU A 199 2.75 15.85 -23.83
C LEU A 199 2.65 14.84 -22.68
N TRP A 200 2.93 13.56 -22.95
CA TRP A 200 2.94 12.54 -21.91
C TRP A 200 3.98 12.85 -20.82
N LEU A 201 5.19 13.25 -21.20
CA LEU A 201 6.25 13.57 -20.24
C LEU A 201 5.89 14.75 -19.33
N ILE A 202 5.27 15.79 -19.89
CA ILE A 202 4.84 16.97 -19.13
C ILE A 202 3.71 16.62 -18.16
N VAL A 203 2.72 15.85 -18.62
CA VAL A 203 1.53 15.54 -17.81
C VAL A 203 1.82 14.47 -16.75
N ASN A 204 2.59 13.43 -17.09
CA ASN A 204 2.79 12.25 -16.24
C ASN A 204 4.20 12.11 -15.68
N GLY A 205 5.22 12.72 -16.28
CA GLY A 205 6.62 12.48 -15.92
C GLY A 205 6.91 12.80 -14.46
N LEU A 206 6.59 14.03 -14.03
CA LEU A 206 6.81 14.49 -12.65
C LEU A 206 6.08 13.61 -11.61
N PRO A 207 4.74 13.45 -11.64
CA PRO A 207 4.04 12.62 -10.65
C PRO A 207 4.51 11.15 -10.67
N THR A 208 4.92 10.61 -11.82
CA THR A 208 5.48 9.26 -11.91
C THR A 208 6.80 9.13 -11.16
N LEU A 209 7.71 10.10 -11.32
CA LEU A 209 8.97 10.14 -10.58
C LEU A 209 8.70 10.24 -9.08
N LEU A 210 7.76 11.10 -8.67
CA LEU A 210 7.41 11.25 -7.26
C LEU A 210 6.87 9.97 -6.63
N ILE A 211 6.01 9.22 -7.34
CA ILE A 211 5.56 7.91 -6.87
C ILE A 211 6.74 6.96 -6.71
N TRP A 212 7.66 6.94 -7.67
CA TRP A 212 8.82 6.06 -7.59
C TRP A 212 9.68 6.32 -6.34
N PHE A 213 9.85 7.59 -5.95
CA PHE A 213 10.53 7.96 -4.72
C PHE A 213 9.69 7.70 -3.45
N CYS A 214 8.46 8.20 -3.41
CA CYS A 214 7.59 8.16 -2.22
C CYS A 214 7.02 6.77 -1.91
N PHE A 215 6.87 5.89 -2.90
CA PHE A 215 6.30 4.55 -2.74
C PHE A 215 7.38 3.46 -2.75
N ASN A 216 8.63 3.84 -2.49
CA ASN A 216 9.69 2.88 -2.24
C ASN A 216 9.28 1.94 -1.09
N ARG A 217 9.58 0.64 -1.24
CA ARG A 217 9.20 -0.43 -0.29
C ARG A 217 9.50 -0.09 1.17
N ARG A 218 10.54 0.71 1.42
CA ARG A 218 10.98 1.11 2.76
C ARG A 218 10.09 2.11 3.47
N ILE A 219 9.39 2.97 2.74
CA ILE A 219 8.62 4.09 3.30
C ILE A 219 7.11 3.99 3.03
N ARG A 220 6.69 3.04 2.18
CA ARG A 220 5.30 2.85 1.74
C ARG A 220 4.27 2.74 2.87
N ALA A 221 4.67 2.32 4.06
CA ALA A 221 3.74 2.15 5.19
C ALA A 221 3.26 3.50 5.75
N VAL A 222 4.09 4.53 5.68
CA VAL A 222 3.83 5.85 6.28
C VAL A 222 3.66 6.94 5.21
N ALA A 223 4.34 6.80 4.08
CA ALA A 223 4.34 7.79 3.01
C ALA A 223 2.93 8.23 2.56
N PRO A 224 1.91 7.36 2.39
CA PRO A 224 0.56 7.78 2.02
C PRO A 224 -0.10 8.74 3.02
N LEU A 225 0.11 8.52 4.32
CA LEU A 225 -0.46 9.37 5.38
C LEU A 225 0.19 10.75 5.39
N LEU A 226 1.53 10.77 5.28
CA LEU A 226 2.28 12.02 5.19
C LEU A 226 1.98 12.77 3.90
N LEU A 227 1.83 12.05 2.78
CA LEU A 227 1.43 12.65 1.52
C LEU A 227 0.05 13.29 1.62
N ALA A 228 -0.92 12.64 2.26
CA ALA A 228 -2.25 13.23 2.50
C ALA A 228 -2.17 14.51 3.34
N LEU A 229 -1.37 14.50 4.42
CA LEU A 229 -1.16 15.68 5.27
C LEU A 229 -0.51 16.82 4.52
N ILE A 230 0.65 16.56 3.91
CA ILE A 230 1.46 17.59 3.23
C ILE A 230 0.70 18.11 2.00
N SER A 231 0.03 17.23 1.24
CA SER A 231 -0.81 17.66 0.11
C SER A 231 -1.96 18.54 0.58
N THR A 232 -2.60 18.25 1.71
CA THR A 232 -3.69 19.09 2.25
C THR A 232 -3.17 20.48 2.63
N ILE A 233 -2.04 20.54 3.33
CA ILE A 233 -1.37 21.79 3.71
C ILE A 233 -1.04 22.61 2.47
N ILE A 234 -0.34 22.01 1.51
CA ILE A 234 0.20 22.72 0.35
C ILE A 234 -0.92 23.15 -0.60
N THR A 235 -1.92 22.29 -0.81
CA THR A 235 -3.09 22.65 -1.62
C THR A 235 -3.83 23.82 -1.00
N GLY A 236 -4.02 23.82 0.32
CA GLY A 236 -4.65 24.93 1.03
C GLY A 236 -3.85 26.22 0.96
N MET A 237 -2.53 26.15 1.13
CA MET A 237 -1.64 27.31 0.96
C MET A 237 -1.68 27.84 -0.48
N LEU A 238 -1.75 26.98 -1.48
CA LEU A 238 -1.87 27.37 -2.89
C LEU A 238 -3.18 28.09 -3.19
N VAL A 239 -4.31 27.58 -2.67
CA VAL A 239 -5.61 28.24 -2.85
C VAL A 239 -5.59 29.64 -2.24
N VAL A 240 -4.99 29.82 -1.07
CA VAL A 240 -4.83 31.13 -0.45
C VAL A 240 -3.88 32.01 -1.27
N TYR A 241 -2.73 31.47 -1.70
CA TYR A 241 -1.77 32.18 -2.55
C TYR A 241 -2.43 32.69 -3.84
N PHE A 242 -3.08 31.82 -4.61
CA PHE A 242 -3.74 32.23 -5.86
C PHE A 242 -4.93 33.15 -5.64
N SER A 243 -5.64 33.00 -4.53
CA SER A 243 -6.69 33.95 -4.14
C SER A 243 -6.11 35.34 -3.88
N ILE A 244 -4.99 35.46 -3.16
CA ILE A 244 -4.31 36.73 -2.86
C ILE A 244 -3.82 37.40 -4.15
N PHE A 245 -3.18 36.64 -5.04
CA PHE A 245 -2.61 37.16 -6.29
C PHE A 245 -3.63 37.23 -7.45
N SER A 246 -4.93 37.05 -7.16
CA SER A 246 -5.99 37.36 -8.12
C SER A 246 -6.24 38.86 -8.19
N THR A 247 -6.84 39.36 -9.28
CA THR A 247 -7.16 40.79 -9.44
C THR A 247 -7.97 41.33 -8.26
N ALA A 248 -9.03 40.63 -7.88
CA ALA A 248 -9.85 40.99 -6.71
C ALA A 248 -9.11 40.84 -5.38
N GLY A 249 -8.23 39.84 -5.26
CA GLY A 249 -7.47 39.58 -4.04
C GLY A 249 -6.44 40.67 -3.73
N VAL A 250 -5.74 41.17 -4.76
CA VAL A 250 -4.76 42.25 -4.62
C VAL A 250 -5.45 43.52 -4.13
N ASP A 251 -6.57 43.91 -4.73
CA ASP A 251 -7.32 45.11 -4.35
C ASP A 251 -7.79 45.04 -2.89
N GLN A 252 -8.31 43.87 -2.46
CA GLN A 252 -8.71 43.64 -1.08
C GLN A 252 -7.53 43.71 -0.11
N PHE A 253 -6.42 43.03 -0.41
CA PHE A 253 -5.23 43.01 0.45
C PHE A 253 -4.60 44.39 0.59
N VAL A 254 -4.56 45.18 -0.49
CA VAL A 254 -4.09 46.58 -0.45
C VAL A 254 -5.04 47.43 0.39
N SER A 255 -6.36 47.31 0.21
CA SER A 255 -7.34 48.03 1.02
C SER A 255 -7.22 47.71 2.51
N PHE A 256 -7.04 46.43 2.87
CA PHE A 256 -6.84 46.01 4.26
C PHE A 256 -5.50 46.52 4.82
N SER A 257 -4.44 46.51 4.01
CA SER A 257 -3.13 47.05 4.40
C SER A 257 -3.21 48.53 4.73
N VAL A 258 -3.91 49.33 3.90
CA VAL A 258 -4.12 50.77 4.13
C VAL A 258 -5.00 51.01 5.36
N ALA A 259 -6.08 50.25 5.53
CA ALA A 259 -7.01 50.42 6.65
C ALA A 259 -6.39 50.09 8.02
N LEU A 260 -5.48 49.10 8.06
CA LEU A 260 -4.82 48.65 9.30
C LEU A 260 -3.47 49.32 9.54
N ASP A 261 -2.97 50.12 8.59
CA ASP A 261 -1.61 50.70 8.59
C ASP A 261 -0.51 49.63 8.75
N ILE A 262 -0.70 48.47 8.11
CA ILE A 262 0.24 47.34 8.15
C ILE A 262 0.81 47.14 6.75
N HIS A 263 2.12 46.98 6.62
CA HIS A 263 2.76 46.68 5.34
C HIS A 263 2.20 45.39 4.72
N VAL A 264 1.82 45.43 3.43
CA VAL A 264 1.17 44.34 2.68
C VAL A 264 1.89 42.99 2.85
N LEU A 265 3.23 43.00 2.85
CA LEU A 265 4.06 41.80 3.04
C LEU A 265 3.71 41.03 4.34
N TRP A 266 3.52 41.73 5.46
CA TRP A 266 3.16 41.09 6.73
C TRP A 266 1.76 40.49 6.69
N LEU A 267 0.83 41.14 5.99
CA LEU A 267 -0.53 40.66 5.81
C LEU A 267 -0.55 39.37 4.96
N VAL A 268 0.28 39.30 3.91
CA VAL A 268 0.49 38.07 3.12
C VAL A 268 1.11 36.95 3.96
N ILE A 269 2.16 37.25 4.74
CA ILE A 269 2.80 36.27 5.63
C ILE A 269 1.81 35.74 6.67
N ALA A 270 1.01 36.62 7.27
CA ALA A 270 -0.02 36.25 8.24
C ALA A 270 -1.09 35.36 7.60
N ALA A 271 -1.58 35.71 6.40
CA ALA A 271 -2.55 34.90 5.66
C ALA A 271 -2.02 33.50 5.33
N LEU A 272 -0.78 33.39 4.84
CA LEU A 272 -0.14 32.09 4.55
C LEU A 272 0.14 31.28 5.83
N SER A 273 0.52 31.93 6.93
CA SER A 273 0.73 31.27 8.23
C SER A 273 -0.58 30.75 8.81
N MET A 274 -1.65 31.52 8.71
CA MET A 274 -2.99 31.10 9.09
C MET A 274 -3.48 29.95 8.22
N ALA A 275 -3.22 29.99 6.91
CA ALA A 275 -3.50 28.87 6.00
C ALA A 275 -2.76 27.60 6.44
N LEU A 276 -1.46 27.70 6.74
CA LEU A 276 -0.67 26.58 7.24
C LEU A 276 -1.28 25.95 8.51
N LEU A 277 -1.73 26.77 9.47
CA LEU A 277 -2.36 26.29 10.70
C LEU A 277 -3.72 25.62 10.44
N VAL A 278 -4.59 26.27 9.66
CA VAL A 278 -5.93 25.75 9.34
C VAL A 278 -5.83 24.45 8.55
N PHE A 279 -5.07 24.44 7.46
CA PHE A 279 -4.93 23.25 6.61
C PHE A 279 -4.05 22.17 7.26
N GLY A 280 -3.12 22.54 8.15
CA GLY A 280 -2.41 21.60 9.01
C GLY A 280 -3.33 20.88 10.00
N ALA A 281 -4.24 21.62 10.65
CA ALA A 281 -5.26 21.05 11.53
C ALA A 281 -6.23 20.15 10.76
N LEU A 282 -6.70 20.58 9.58
CA LEU A 282 -7.55 19.78 8.70
C LEU A 282 -6.83 18.49 8.24
N GLY A 283 -5.57 18.59 7.84
CA GLY A 283 -4.76 17.43 7.47
C GLY A 283 -4.56 16.47 8.65
N TRP A 284 -4.38 16.99 9.86
CA TRP A 284 -4.30 16.16 11.07
C TRP A 284 -5.63 15.45 11.39
N MET A 285 -6.76 16.15 11.26
CA MET A 285 -8.10 15.56 11.38
C MET A 285 -8.31 14.46 10.33
N LEU A 286 -7.85 14.69 9.10
CA LEU A 286 -7.91 13.71 8.03
C LEU A 286 -7.10 12.45 8.36
N ILE A 287 -5.86 12.57 8.86
CA ILE A 287 -5.07 11.40 9.26
C ILE A 287 -5.78 10.62 10.39
N ARG A 288 -6.36 11.32 11.38
CA ARG A 288 -7.14 10.67 12.45
C ARG A 288 -8.36 9.94 11.90
N ALA A 289 -9.08 10.55 10.96
CA ALA A 289 -10.22 9.93 10.30
C ALA A 289 -9.80 8.68 9.51
N ILE A 290 -8.67 8.74 8.78
CA ILE A 290 -8.09 7.60 8.06
C ILE A 290 -7.72 6.48 9.04
N ALA A 291 -7.03 6.80 10.14
CA ALA A 291 -6.63 5.81 11.13
C ALA A 291 -7.84 5.16 11.84
N TYR A 292 -8.89 5.93 12.11
CA TYR A 292 -10.15 5.41 12.66
C TYR A 292 -10.87 4.50 11.65
N ALA A 293 -11.00 4.94 10.39
CA ALA A 293 -11.61 4.15 9.34
C ALA A 293 -10.82 2.86 9.05
N TYR A 294 -9.49 2.93 9.10
CA TYR A 294 -8.62 1.75 9.07
C TYR A 294 -8.94 0.85 10.27
N ARG A 295 -8.91 1.33 11.51
CA ARG A 295 -9.23 0.51 12.70
C ARG A 295 -10.62 -0.15 12.63
N LYS A 296 -11.61 0.50 12.01
CA LYS A 296 -12.98 -0.03 11.83
C LYS A 296 -13.15 -0.98 10.64
N GLY A 297 -12.10 -1.40 9.96
CA GLY A 297 -12.24 -2.31 8.81
C GLY A 297 -12.86 -1.67 7.57
N ARG A 298 -12.86 -0.32 7.46
CA ARG A 298 -13.44 0.41 6.32
C ARG A 298 -12.40 0.78 5.25
N LEU A 299 -11.11 0.71 5.59
CA LEU A 299 -10.01 0.99 4.69
C LEU A 299 -8.95 -0.10 4.83
N SER A 300 -8.48 -0.60 3.70
CA SER A 300 -7.32 -1.50 3.57
C SER A 300 -6.04 -0.70 3.35
N ASP A 301 -4.89 -1.27 3.71
CA ASP A 301 -3.56 -0.71 3.44
C ASP A 301 -3.34 -0.47 1.93
N ARG A 302 -3.90 -1.35 1.10
CA ARG A 302 -3.86 -1.21 -0.36
C ARG A 302 -4.69 -0.04 -0.84
N MET A 303 -5.91 0.10 -0.32
CA MET A 303 -6.78 1.20 -0.69
C MET A 303 -6.13 2.53 -0.32
N LEU A 304 -5.46 2.62 0.84
CA LEU A 304 -4.73 3.81 1.23
C LEU A 304 -3.60 4.17 0.24
N LEU A 305 -2.83 3.18 -0.22
CA LEU A 305 -1.79 3.38 -1.23
C LEU A 305 -2.38 3.83 -2.57
N LEU A 306 -3.48 3.22 -3.01
CA LEU A 306 -4.16 3.57 -4.25
C LEU A 306 -4.80 4.97 -4.18
N ASP A 307 -5.46 5.29 -3.07
CA ASP A 307 -6.07 6.58 -2.83
C ASP A 307 -4.99 7.68 -2.83
N ALA A 308 -3.84 7.45 -2.19
CA ALA A 308 -2.72 8.38 -2.21
C ALA A 308 -2.08 8.54 -3.59
N LEU A 309 -1.95 7.45 -4.36
CA LEU A 309 -1.51 7.49 -5.76
C LEU A 309 -2.46 8.36 -6.59
N LEU A 310 -3.76 8.10 -6.52
CA LEU A 310 -4.76 8.82 -7.31
C LEU A 310 -4.88 10.28 -6.90
N LEU A 311 -4.79 10.60 -5.60
CA LEU A 311 -4.78 11.99 -5.14
C LEU A 311 -3.57 12.78 -5.64
N LEU A 312 -2.37 12.16 -5.68
CA LEU A 312 -1.19 12.82 -6.21
C LEU A 312 -1.34 13.18 -7.69
N PHE A 313 -1.86 12.23 -8.48
CA PHE A 313 -2.13 12.46 -9.90
C PHE A 313 -3.27 13.46 -10.10
N ALA A 314 -4.36 13.37 -9.32
CA ALA A 314 -5.46 14.32 -9.36
C ALA A 314 -4.96 15.74 -9.10
N ASN A 315 -4.12 15.94 -8.08
CA ASN A 315 -3.55 17.25 -7.77
C ASN A 315 -2.65 17.76 -8.91
N SER A 316 -1.82 16.88 -9.47
CA SER A 316 -0.95 17.21 -10.61
C SER A 316 -1.77 17.56 -11.86
N TYR A 317 -2.87 16.87 -12.13
CA TYR A 317 -3.74 17.15 -13.28
C TYR A 317 -4.58 18.41 -13.06
N GLY A 318 -5.13 18.60 -11.86
CA GLY A 318 -5.88 19.79 -11.48
C GLY A 318 -5.05 21.05 -11.60
N MET A 319 -3.76 20.97 -11.26
CA MET A 319 -2.79 22.04 -11.47
C MET A 319 -2.72 22.50 -12.93
N TRP A 320 -2.68 21.57 -13.88
CA TRP A 320 -2.75 21.91 -15.31
C TRP A 320 -4.11 22.47 -15.72
N LEU A 321 -5.20 22.15 -15.04
CA LEU A 321 -6.51 22.71 -15.39
C LEU A 321 -6.71 24.15 -14.90
N VAL A 322 -5.90 24.64 -13.94
CA VAL A 322 -5.97 26.02 -13.43
C VAL A 322 -5.80 27.08 -14.53
N PHE A 323 -5.11 26.75 -15.63
CA PHE A 323 -4.98 27.66 -16.78
C PHE A 323 -6.34 28.02 -17.42
N GLY A 324 -7.38 27.20 -17.24
CA GLY A 324 -8.76 27.53 -17.63
C GLY A 324 -9.53 28.36 -16.61
N GLY A 325 -8.91 28.72 -15.49
CA GLY A 325 -9.51 29.41 -14.34
C GLY A 325 -9.41 28.60 -13.04
N ILE A 326 -9.37 29.30 -11.90
CA ILE A 326 -9.18 28.68 -10.57
C ILE A 326 -10.28 27.67 -10.21
N GLY A 327 -11.50 27.86 -10.72
CA GLY A 327 -12.64 26.96 -10.49
C GLY A 327 -12.41 25.54 -11.01
N TRP A 328 -11.57 25.35 -12.03
CA TRP A 328 -11.25 24.02 -12.55
C TRP A 328 -10.43 23.17 -11.59
N PHE A 329 -9.82 23.77 -10.58
CA PHE A 329 -9.17 23.03 -9.50
C PHE A 329 -10.16 22.15 -8.71
N ALA A 330 -11.47 22.44 -8.76
CA ALA A 330 -12.52 21.58 -8.23
C ALA A 330 -12.57 20.18 -8.88
N MET A 331 -11.91 19.98 -10.03
CA MET A 331 -11.76 18.66 -10.64
C MET A 331 -10.91 17.70 -9.81
N VAL A 332 -10.04 18.21 -8.92
CA VAL A 332 -9.25 17.38 -8.00
C VAL A 332 -10.16 16.56 -7.06
N PRO A 333 -11.01 17.19 -6.22
CA PRO A 333 -11.95 16.44 -5.41
C PRO A 333 -13.01 15.71 -6.25
N ALA A 334 -13.50 16.29 -7.36
CA ALA A 334 -14.51 15.64 -8.19
C ALA A 334 -14.01 14.32 -8.78
N GLY A 335 -12.79 14.29 -9.33
CA GLY A 335 -12.17 13.08 -9.86
C GLY A 335 -11.98 12.02 -8.78
N PHE A 336 -11.50 12.41 -7.60
CA PHE A 336 -11.36 11.48 -6.49
C PHE A 336 -12.70 10.88 -6.04
N ILE A 337 -13.76 11.70 -5.98
CA ILE A 337 -15.13 11.24 -5.65
C ILE A 337 -15.63 10.26 -6.71
N VAL A 338 -15.48 10.56 -8.01
CA VAL A 338 -15.87 9.66 -9.10
C VAL A 338 -15.16 8.32 -9.00
N TYR A 339 -13.84 8.33 -8.82
CA TYR A 339 -13.05 7.10 -8.60
C TYR A 339 -13.59 6.28 -7.43
N ARG A 340 -13.82 6.91 -6.28
CA ARG A 340 -14.33 6.22 -5.07
C ARG A 340 -15.75 5.69 -5.24
N LEU A 341 -16.61 6.45 -5.91
CA LEU A 341 -17.99 6.08 -6.17
C LEU A 341 -18.06 4.87 -7.10
N VAL A 342 -17.32 4.88 -8.20
CA VAL A 342 -17.26 3.75 -9.15
C VAL A 342 -16.69 2.52 -8.47
N LEU A 343 -15.59 2.64 -7.73
CA LEU A 343 -14.99 1.50 -7.01
C LEU A 343 -15.97 0.91 -5.97
N SER A 344 -16.66 1.77 -5.21
CA SER A 344 -17.66 1.36 -4.21
C SER A 344 -18.88 0.70 -4.85
N LEU A 345 -19.38 1.26 -5.96
CA LEU A 345 -20.52 0.71 -6.68
C LEU A 345 -20.20 -0.67 -7.25
N MET A 346 -19.06 -0.80 -7.95
CA MET A 346 -18.67 -2.07 -8.56
C MET A 346 -18.37 -3.15 -7.52
N THR A 347 -17.66 -2.82 -6.42
CA THR A 347 -17.43 -3.80 -5.34
C THR A 347 -18.73 -4.27 -4.68
N ARG A 348 -19.75 -3.40 -4.59
CA ARG A 348 -21.09 -3.77 -4.08
C ARG A 348 -21.89 -4.61 -5.06
N MET A 349 -21.81 -4.31 -6.36
CA MET A 349 -22.52 -5.06 -7.40
C MET A 349 -21.97 -6.47 -7.56
N PHE A 350 -20.66 -6.64 -7.40
CA PHE A 350 -19.98 -7.89 -7.65
C PHE A 350 -19.41 -8.49 -6.36
N LYS A 351 -20.29 -8.71 -5.37
CA LYS A 351 -19.91 -9.33 -4.08
C LYS A 351 -19.20 -10.67 -4.30
N GLN A 352 -18.00 -10.80 -3.78
CA GLN A 352 -17.33 -12.11 -3.70
C GLN A 352 -17.91 -12.93 -2.55
N THR A 353 -18.11 -14.21 -2.81
CA THR A 353 -18.53 -15.20 -1.81
C THR A 353 -17.47 -15.26 -0.70
N ARG A 354 -17.86 -14.92 0.52
CA ARG A 354 -16.97 -14.95 1.69
C ARG A 354 -16.85 -16.39 2.17
N THR A 355 -15.68 -16.99 2.04
CA THR A 355 -15.37 -18.29 2.66
C THR A 355 -14.62 -18.12 3.96
N ALA A 356 -14.60 -19.17 4.78
CA ALA A 356 -13.86 -19.18 6.05
C ALA A 356 -12.41 -18.74 5.84
N ALA A 357 -11.98 -17.78 6.67
CA ALA A 357 -10.64 -17.21 6.61
C ALA A 357 -9.60 -18.23 7.07
N GLN A 358 -8.50 -18.37 6.33
CA GLN A 358 -7.38 -19.24 6.70
C GLN A 358 -6.23 -18.42 7.26
N GLY A 359 -5.94 -18.54 8.56
CA GLY A 359 -4.83 -17.82 9.17
C GLY A 359 -3.48 -18.44 8.78
N LEU A 360 -2.49 -17.57 8.57
CA LEU A 360 -1.09 -17.95 8.39
C LEU A 360 -0.26 -17.31 9.50
N THR A 361 0.45 -18.14 10.25
CA THR A 361 1.46 -17.70 11.20
C THR A 361 2.83 -17.69 10.52
N PHE A 362 3.45 -16.52 10.44
CA PHE A 362 4.76 -16.33 9.84
C PHE A 362 5.84 -16.22 10.92
N LEU A 363 6.76 -17.18 10.92
CA LEU A 363 7.93 -17.26 11.79
C LEU A 363 9.21 -17.15 10.97
N ARG A 364 10.32 -16.76 11.60
CA ARG A 364 11.58 -16.51 10.91
C ARG A 364 12.79 -16.50 11.82
N VAL A 365 13.96 -16.68 11.22
CA VAL A 365 15.24 -16.29 11.81
C VAL A 365 15.45 -14.78 11.69
N PHE A 366 15.63 -14.10 12.83
CA PHE A 366 15.78 -12.63 12.90
C PHE A 366 17.04 -12.08 12.23
N SER A 367 18.01 -12.93 11.84
CA SER A 367 19.28 -12.52 11.20
C SER A 367 19.15 -12.17 9.70
N LEU A 368 18.02 -12.51 9.05
CA LEU A 368 17.84 -12.40 7.60
C LEU A 368 17.59 -10.96 7.09
N GLY A 369 17.10 -10.07 7.95
CA GLY A 369 16.83 -8.67 7.61
C GLY A 369 15.95 -8.52 6.36
N ARG A 370 16.51 -7.89 5.32
CA ARG A 370 15.80 -7.59 4.05
C ARG A 370 15.29 -8.83 3.32
N ARG A 371 15.93 -9.99 3.48
CA ARG A 371 15.52 -11.23 2.81
C ARG A 371 14.19 -11.75 3.37
N SER A 372 13.98 -11.62 4.70
CA SER A 372 12.73 -12.01 5.34
C SER A 372 11.59 -11.03 4.99
N ASP A 373 11.87 -9.73 4.96
CA ASP A 373 10.90 -8.71 4.54
C ASP A 373 10.41 -8.93 3.10
N ALA A 374 11.32 -9.27 2.19
CA ALA A 374 10.98 -9.57 0.80
C ALA A 374 10.04 -10.78 0.69
N LEU A 375 10.36 -11.88 1.40
CA LEU A 375 9.54 -13.09 1.44
C LEU A 375 8.16 -12.81 2.04
N LEU A 376 8.11 -12.11 3.18
CA LEU A 376 6.86 -11.71 3.82
C LEU A 376 6.00 -10.87 2.87
N SER A 377 6.56 -9.84 2.23
CA SER A 377 5.83 -9.00 1.28
C SER A 377 5.27 -9.79 0.10
N GLU A 378 5.97 -10.83 -0.34
CA GLU A 378 5.59 -11.67 -1.47
C GLU A 378 4.46 -12.62 -1.08
N ILE A 379 4.62 -13.36 0.01
CA ILE A 379 3.63 -14.32 0.51
C ILE A 379 2.37 -13.61 0.98
N ALA A 380 2.50 -12.51 1.73
CA ALA A 380 1.36 -11.69 2.12
C ALA A 380 0.64 -11.07 0.92
N GLY A 381 1.32 -10.92 -0.23
CA GLY A 381 0.71 -10.52 -1.49
C GLY A 381 -0.34 -11.52 -2.00
N TYR A 382 -0.14 -12.81 -1.74
CA TYR A 382 -1.05 -13.90 -2.13
C TYR A 382 -1.98 -14.32 -0.99
N TRP A 383 -1.43 -14.60 0.19
CA TRP A 383 -2.17 -15.15 1.32
C TRP A 383 -3.26 -14.23 1.84
N ARG A 384 -3.06 -12.91 1.76
CA ARG A 384 -4.04 -11.95 2.26
C ARG A 384 -5.36 -11.93 1.49
N TYR A 385 -5.53 -12.70 0.41
CA TYR A 385 -6.85 -12.94 -0.20
C TYR A 385 -7.54 -14.20 0.35
N LEU A 386 -6.84 -14.99 1.16
CA LEU A 386 -7.29 -16.26 1.74
C LEU A 386 -7.59 -16.11 3.23
N GLY A 387 -6.74 -15.38 3.96
CA GLY A 387 -6.94 -15.08 5.36
C GLY A 387 -5.84 -14.20 5.94
N SER A 388 -5.92 -13.96 7.24
CA SER A 388 -5.01 -13.05 7.93
C SER A 388 -3.61 -13.66 8.06
N VAL A 389 -2.60 -12.79 8.04
CA VAL A 389 -1.22 -13.17 8.36
C VAL A 389 -0.95 -12.70 9.77
N GLN A 390 -0.30 -13.52 10.58
CA GLN A 390 -0.02 -13.24 11.98
C GLN A 390 1.45 -13.45 12.23
N MET A 391 2.04 -12.54 13.01
CA MET A 391 3.47 -12.61 13.30
C MET A 391 3.81 -11.87 14.58
N ILE A 392 4.82 -12.37 15.27
CA ILE A 392 5.54 -11.59 16.26
C ILE A 392 6.43 -10.62 15.49
N THR A 393 6.22 -9.33 15.70
CA THR A 393 6.93 -8.30 14.95
C THR A 393 8.36 -8.21 15.43
N GLY A 394 9.32 -8.34 14.51
CA GLY A 394 10.72 -8.06 14.75
C GLY A 394 11.17 -6.71 14.15
N PRO A 395 12.32 -6.16 14.60
CA PRO A 395 12.89 -4.90 14.08
C PRO A 395 13.22 -4.89 12.59
N ASP A 396 13.27 -6.07 11.96
CA ASP A 396 13.64 -6.31 10.58
C ASP A 396 12.51 -6.08 9.56
N VAL A 397 11.24 -6.22 9.97
CA VAL A 397 10.07 -5.91 9.11
C VAL A 397 9.16 -4.82 9.65
N VAL A 398 9.47 -4.27 10.82
CA VAL A 398 8.61 -3.29 11.48
C VAL A 398 8.27 -2.10 10.57
N ASN A 399 9.19 -1.69 9.70
CA ASN A 399 8.99 -0.57 8.78
C ASN A 399 8.01 -0.87 7.63
N SER A 400 7.91 -2.13 7.21
CA SER A 400 7.03 -2.54 6.10
C SER A 400 5.63 -2.95 6.57
N THR A 401 5.47 -3.23 7.87
CA THR A 401 4.20 -3.65 8.48
C THR A 401 3.55 -2.58 9.38
N VAL A 402 4.09 -1.34 9.42
CA VAL A 402 3.51 -0.24 10.23
C VAL A 402 2.06 0.00 9.81
N GLN A 403 1.15 -0.03 10.78
CA GLN A 403 -0.25 0.29 10.55
C GLN A 403 -0.55 1.77 10.85
N PRO A 404 -1.51 2.42 10.16
CA PRO A 404 -1.80 3.84 10.34
C PRO A 404 -2.07 4.29 11.77
N HIS A 405 -2.82 3.49 12.54
CA HIS A 405 -3.13 3.83 13.93
C HIS A 405 -1.92 3.66 14.85
N GLN A 406 -1.07 2.65 14.61
CA GLN A 406 0.18 2.45 15.36
C GLN A 406 1.14 3.62 15.12
N PHE A 407 1.19 4.12 13.88
CA PHE A 407 1.96 5.30 13.55
C PHE A 407 1.46 6.56 14.27
N LEU A 408 0.15 6.78 14.32
CA LEU A 408 -0.42 7.89 15.10
C LEU A 408 -0.15 7.76 16.60
N ASP A 409 -0.30 6.55 17.16
CA ASP A 409 -0.03 6.33 18.57
C ASP A 409 1.45 6.58 18.89
N PHE A 410 2.36 6.21 17.99
CA PHE A 410 3.77 6.60 18.07
C PHE A 410 3.98 8.12 18.08
N LEU A 411 3.35 8.86 17.15
CA LEU A 411 3.45 10.32 17.12
C LEU A 411 2.90 10.96 18.41
N SER A 412 1.91 10.32 19.04
CA SER A 412 1.34 10.76 20.32
C SER A 412 2.07 10.24 21.58
N GLY A 413 3.16 9.49 21.42
CA GLY A 413 3.93 8.94 22.56
C GLY A 413 3.32 7.70 23.22
N ARG A 414 2.27 7.10 22.64
CA ARG A 414 1.55 5.92 23.17
C ARG A 414 1.96 4.59 22.55
N LEU A 415 3.14 4.50 21.94
CA LEU A 415 3.58 3.26 21.28
C LEU A 415 3.67 2.06 22.25
N SER A 416 4.02 2.30 23.51
CA SER A 416 4.18 1.25 24.53
C SER A 416 2.88 0.56 24.93
N SER A 417 1.70 1.07 24.54
CA SER A 417 0.42 0.40 24.80
C SER A 417 0.15 -0.78 23.86
N HIS A 418 0.91 -0.89 22.77
CA HIS A 418 0.78 -1.98 21.79
C HIS A 418 1.62 -3.21 22.17
N PHE A 419 2.48 -3.10 23.18
CA PHE A 419 3.36 -4.17 23.64
C PHE A 419 2.68 -5.05 24.69
N ILE A 420 2.86 -6.36 24.54
CA ILE A 420 2.37 -7.39 25.47
C ILE A 420 3.26 -7.41 26.71
N ARG A 421 2.66 -7.16 27.87
CA ARG A 421 3.34 -7.04 29.17
C ARG A 421 3.04 -8.20 30.11
N ASP A 422 1.87 -8.81 29.96
CA ASP A 422 1.32 -9.83 30.85
C ASP A 422 0.35 -10.74 30.07
N THR A 423 -0.20 -11.74 30.76
CA THR A 423 -1.12 -12.72 30.15
C THR A 423 -2.45 -12.08 29.69
N ASP A 424 -2.94 -11.06 30.39
CA ASP A 424 -4.18 -10.38 30.04
C ASP A 424 -4.04 -9.53 28.78
N SER A 425 -2.96 -8.76 28.65
CA SER A 425 -2.62 -8.00 27.45
C SER A 425 -2.35 -8.92 26.26
N LEU A 426 -1.80 -10.12 26.48
CA LEU A 426 -1.70 -11.15 25.45
C LEU A 426 -3.08 -11.63 25.00
N ALA A 427 -3.98 -11.96 25.94
CA ALA A 427 -5.34 -12.41 25.63
C ALA A 427 -6.12 -11.33 24.87
N VAL A 428 -6.03 -10.06 25.31
CA VAL A 428 -6.62 -8.91 24.62
C VAL A 428 -6.06 -8.78 23.20
N SER A 429 -4.74 -8.88 23.02
CA SER A 429 -4.09 -8.78 21.71
C SER A 429 -4.53 -9.91 20.76
N LEU A 430 -4.66 -11.13 21.29
CA LEU A 430 -5.12 -12.29 20.51
C LEU A 430 -6.60 -12.21 20.15
N ALA A 431 -7.43 -11.63 21.02
CA ALA A 431 -8.86 -11.40 20.77
C ALA A 431 -9.10 -10.26 19.76
N GLN A 432 -8.24 -9.24 19.76
CA GLN A 432 -8.29 -8.12 18.82
C GLN A 432 -7.76 -8.46 17.42
N ARG A 433 -7.25 -9.68 17.19
CA ARG A 433 -6.79 -10.12 15.88
C ARG A 433 -7.90 -9.97 14.85
N GLU A 434 -7.60 -9.26 13.79
CA GLU A 434 -8.55 -9.03 12.74
C GLU A 434 -8.62 -10.26 11.83
N ARG A 435 -9.79 -10.90 11.85
CA ARG A 435 -10.10 -12.11 11.05
C ARG A 435 -11.08 -11.85 9.92
N ALA A 436 -11.68 -10.66 9.86
CA ALA A 436 -12.58 -10.27 8.78
C ALA A 436 -11.78 -9.64 7.62
N PRO A 437 -12.22 -9.82 6.36
CA PRO A 437 -11.63 -9.12 5.23
C PRO A 437 -12.06 -7.65 5.22
N ASP A 438 -11.16 -6.79 4.76
CA ASP A 438 -11.42 -5.39 4.42
C ASP A 438 -12.31 -5.28 3.16
N PRO A 439 -12.81 -4.08 2.79
CA PRO A 439 -13.73 -3.90 1.66
C PRO A 439 -13.16 -4.31 0.30
N ASP A 440 -11.83 -4.35 0.16
CA ASP A 440 -11.13 -4.85 -1.04
C ASP A 440 -10.95 -6.39 -1.04
N GLY A 441 -11.54 -7.08 -0.06
CA GLY A 441 -11.49 -8.53 0.11
C GLY A 441 -10.20 -9.04 0.75
N ARG A 442 -9.27 -8.14 1.14
CA ARG A 442 -8.00 -8.54 1.73
C ARG A 442 -8.09 -8.64 3.25
N PHE A 443 -7.42 -9.61 3.82
CA PHE A 443 -7.23 -9.74 5.26
C PHE A 443 -5.98 -8.99 5.70
N ARG A 444 -5.90 -8.68 7.00
CA ARG A 444 -4.80 -7.88 7.56
C ARG A 444 -3.61 -8.72 8.00
N ILE A 445 -2.49 -8.03 8.16
CA ILE A 445 -1.32 -8.55 8.87
C ILE A 445 -1.45 -8.13 10.33
N ASN A 446 -1.63 -9.10 11.22
CA ASN A 446 -1.72 -8.90 12.66
C ASN A 446 -0.31 -8.95 13.26
N ASN A 447 0.14 -7.80 13.78
CA ASN A 447 1.45 -7.62 14.40
C ASN A 447 1.30 -7.78 15.91
N LEU A 448 1.94 -8.79 16.52
CA LEU A 448 2.10 -8.88 17.96
C LEU A 448 3.44 -8.24 18.35
N PHE A 449 3.41 -7.22 19.20
CA PHE A 449 4.62 -6.60 19.76
C PHE A 449 4.92 -7.22 21.12
N CYS A 450 6.07 -7.86 21.24
CA CYS A 450 6.49 -8.51 22.47
C CYS A 450 7.71 -7.79 23.06
N HIS A 451 7.83 -7.86 24.38
CA HIS A 451 9.04 -7.60 25.14
C HIS A 451 9.95 -8.84 25.10
N GLU A 452 11.17 -8.72 25.61
CA GLU A 452 12.17 -9.81 25.59
C GLU A 452 11.70 -11.05 26.37
N ASP A 453 10.85 -10.87 27.37
CA ASP A 453 10.29 -11.90 28.25
C ASP A 453 8.88 -12.37 27.84
N SER A 454 8.16 -11.64 26.98
CA SER A 454 6.76 -11.96 26.64
C SER A 454 6.55 -12.71 25.32
N TRP A 455 7.60 -12.88 24.50
CA TRP A 455 7.46 -13.49 23.17
C TRP A 455 7.25 -15.01 23.21
N GLN A 456 7.83 -15.75 24.15
CA GLN A 456 7.65 -17.21 24.24
C GLN A 456 6.20 -17.59 24.59
N PRO A 457 5.57 -16.99 25.63
CA PRO A 457 4.15 -17.20 25.90
C PRO A 457 3.26 -16.80 24.71
N ALA A 458 3.57 -15.65 24.09
CA ALA A 458 2.81 -15.17 22.93
C ALA A 458 2.88 -16.14 21.75
N LEU A 459 4.07 -16.69 21.47
CA LEU A 459 4.27 -17.65 20.39
C LEU A 459 3.48 -18.94 20.63
N SER A 460 3.52 -19.50 21.85
CA SER A 460 2.78 -20.72 22.15
C SER A 460 1.28 -20.56 21.94
N GLN A 461 0.71 -19.41 22.32
CA GLN A 461 -0.71 -19.13 22.09
C GLN A 461 -1.04 -18.89 20.61
N LEU A 462 -0.14 -18.22 19.88
CA LEU A 462 -0.31 -17.94 18.45
C LEU A 462 -0.38 -19.23 17.64
N VAL A 463 0.52 -20.16 17.93
CA VAL A 463 0.67 -21.43 17.22
C VAL A 463 -0.48 -22.41 17.50
N ARG A 464 -1.06 -22.37 18.71
CA ARG A 464 -2.24 -23.17 19.09
C ARG A 464 -3.53 -22.74 18.41
N ALA A 465 -3.57 -21.57 17.78
CA ALA A 465 -4.78 -21.03 17.17
C ALA A 465 -5.27 -21.82 15.94
N GLY A 466 -4.53 -22.84 15.51
CA GLY A 466 -4.90 -23.69 14.38
C GLY A 466 -4.76 -22.96 13.05
N ASP A 467 -3.70 -22.18 12.90
CA ASP A 467 -3.29 -21.53 11.65
C ASP A 467 -2.23 -22.38 10.93
N VAL A 468 -2.08 -22.21 9.61
CA VAL A 468 -0.93 -22.78 8.90
C VAL A 468 0.31 -22.03 9.34
N VAL A 469 1.42 -22.72 9.58
CA VAL A 469 2.68 -22.07 9.96
C VAL A 469 3.66 -22.09 8.79
N LEU A 470 4.24 -20.95 8.48
CA LEU A 470 5.39 -20.84 7.60
C LEU A 470 6.57 -20.30 8.39
N MET A 471 7.68 -21.04 8.40
CA MET A 471 8.90 -20.64 9.10
C MET A 471 10.05 -20.45 8.13
N ASP A 472 10.58 -19.22 8.08
CA ASP A 472 11.75 -18.85 7.26
C ASP A 472 13.06 -19.20 7.97
N LEU A 473 13.69 -20.31 7.57
CA LEU A 473 14.95 -20.85 8.12
C LEU A 473 16.14 -20.62 7.18
N ARG A 474 16.03 -19.72 6.21
CA ARG A 474 17.18 -19.34 5.37
C ARG A 474 18.32 -18.83 6.25
N SER A 475 19.56 -19.22 5.96
CA SER A 475 20.75 -18.93 6.78
C SER A 475 20.73 -19.49 8.23
N PHE A 476 19.86 -20.45 8.53
CA PHE A 476 19.87 -21.18 9.80
C PHE A 476 21.09 -22.10 9.88
N SER A 477 21.85 -22.01 10.98
CA SER A 477 23.06 -22.78 11.24
C SER A 477 23.37 -22.77 12.74
N ALA A 478 24.39 -23.51 13.18
CA ALA A 478 24.86 -23.47 14.57
C ALA A 478 25.21 -22.04 15.06
N VAL A 479 25.64 -21.16 14.15
CA VAL A 479 25.95 -19.75 14.46
C VAL A 479 24.68 -18.89 14.59
N ASN A 480 23.61 -19.25 13.87
CA ASN A 480 22.32 -18.54 13.84
C ASN A 480 21.20 -19.41 14.43
N ALA A 481 21.42 -19.93 15.63
CA ALA A 481 20.56 -20.91 16.29
C ALA A 481 19.38 -20.30 17.08
N GLY A 482 19.11 -19.01 16.93
CA GLY A 482 18.11 -18.27 17.71
C GLY A 482 16.66 -18.76 17.55
N CYS A 483 16.39 -19.65 16.60
CA CYS A 483 15.06 -20.20 16.31
C CYS A 483 14.83 -21.65 16.78
N ILE A 484 15.78 -22.24 17.52
CA ILE A 484 15.66 -23.62 18.01
C ILE A 484 14.45 -23.77 18.94
N HIS A 485 14.19 -22.78 19.79
CA HIS A 485 13.06 -22.83 20.71
C HIS A 485 11.73 -22.88 19.95
N GLU A 486 11.59 -22.04 18.93
CA GLU A 486 10.42 -21.98 18.05
C GLU A 486 10.25 -23.28 17.28
N LEU A 487 11.33 -23.87 16.76
CA LEU A 487 11.28 -25.17 16.10
C LEU A 487 10.78 -26.27 17.04
N ARG A 488 11.35 -26.38 18.24
CA ARG A 488 10.92 -27.36 19.25
C ARG A 488 9.45 -27.17 19.61
N LEU A 489 9.00 -25.92 19.73
CA LEU A 489 7.61 -25.59 20.01
C LEU A 489 6.67 -26.01 18.88
N LEU A 490 7.03 -25.77 17.62
CA LEU A 490 6.25 -26.21 16.45
C LEU A 490 6.12 -27.73 16.41
N VAL A 491 7.22 -28.46 16.57
CA VAL A 491 7.23 -29.92 16.60
C VAL A 491 6.34 -30.46 17.72
N ARG A 492 6.30 -29.79 18.87
CA ARG A 492 5.48 -30.19 20.02
C ARG A 492 4.00 -29.84 19.90
N GLN A 493 3.62 -28.77 19.21
CA GLN A 493 2.25 -28.21 19.27
C GLN A 493 1.51 -28.17 17.93
N VAL A 494 2.18 -28.32 16.79
CA VAL A 494 1.57 -28.21 15.47
C VAL A 494 1.72 -29.52 14.71
N PRO A 495 0.66 -30.08 14.13
CA PRO A 495 0.78 -31.21 13.21
C PRO A 495 1.77 -30.90 12.07
N CYS A 496 2.67 -31.83 11.74
CA CYS A 496 3.70 -31.65 10.71
C CYS A 496 3.15 -31.34 9.32
N SER A 497 1.90 -31.74 9.04
CA SER A 497 1.17 -31.41 7.82
C SER A 497 0.78 -29.94 7.70
N ARG A 498 0.82 -29.18 8.80
CA ARG A 498 0.33 -27.80 8.90
C ARG A 498 1.44 -26.76 9.02
N PHE A 499 2.71 -27.17 9.05
CA PHE A 499 3.83 -26.23 9.03
C PHE A 499 4.84 -26.52 7.93
N VAL A 500 5.37 -25.45 7.35
CA VAL A 500 6.30 -25.49 6.22
C VAL A 500 7.57 -24.74 6.59
N LEU A 501 8.72 -25.38 6.40
CA LEU A 501 10.04 -24.81 6.65
C LEU A 501 10.66 -24.35 5.33
N VAL A 502 11.00 -23.06 5.23
CA VAL A 502 11.68 -22.50 4.05
C VAL A 502 13.18 -22.54 4.26
N VAL A 503 13.89 -23.15 3.32
CA VAL A 503 15.36 -23.30 3.34
C VAL A 503 15.97 -22.76 2.04
N ASP A 504 17.26 -22.42 2.07
CA ASP A 504 18.04 -22.05 0.88
C ASP A 504 19.42 -22.70 0.93
N ALA A 505 20.25 -22.44 -0.08
CA ALA A 505 21.64 -22.90 -0.11
C ALA A 505 22.51 -22.47 1.09
N THR A 506 22.06 -21.50 1.90
CA THR A 506 22.78 -21.03 3.10
C THR A 506 22.33 -21.70 4.39
N THR A 507 21.29 -22.53 4.35
CA THR A 507 20.81 -23.30 5.50
C THR A 507 21.67 -24.54 5.72
N ASP A 508 22.14 -24.75 6.95
CA ASP A 508 22.75 -26.01 7.37
C ASP A 508 21.67 -27.07 7.59
N GLU A 509 21.33 -27.79 6.51
CA GLU A 509 20.28 -28.82 6.54
C GLU A 509 20.64 -30.00 7.47
N LYS A 510 21.93 -30.31 7.67
CA LYS A 510 22.35 -31.39 8.57
C LYS A 510 22.07 -31.00 10.01
N PHE A 511 22.46 -29.78 10.40
CA PHE A 511 22.17 -29.24 11.72
C PHE A 511 20.66 -29.14 11.95
N LEU A 512 19.89 -28.66 10.96
CA LEU A 512 18.43 -28.60 11.06
C LEU A 512 17.81 -29.98 11.31
N ARG A 513 18.20 -31.01 10.55
CA ARG A 513 17.70 -32.38 10.74
C ARG A 513 18.06 -32.96 12.11
N ALA A 514 19.25 -32.65 12.63
CA ALA A 514 19.65 -33.05 13.96
C ALA A 514 18.75 -32.43 15.03
N ILE A 515 18.46 -31.13 14.95
CA ILE A 515 17.56 -30.43 15.87
C ILE A 515 16.13 -30.96 15.78
N LEU A 516 15.62 -31.23 14.57
CA LEU A 516 14.29 -31.85 14.42
C LEU A 516 14.27 -33.23 15.06
N SER A 517 15.28 -34.07 14.81
CA SER A 517 15.35 -35.42 15.41
C SER A 517 15.39 -35.36 16.93
N GLU A 518 16.17 -34.44 17.50
CA GLU A 518 16.23 -34.18 18.94
C GLU A 518 14.86 -33.75 19.49
N ALA A 519 14.18 -32.82 18.80
CA ALA A 519 12.84 -32.36 19.19
C ALA A 519 11.80 -33.49 19.16
N TRP A 520 11.91 -34.41 18.19
CA TRP A 520 11.04 -35.58 18.09
C TRP A 520 11.27 -36.58 19.23
N GLN A 521 12.52 -36.80 19.63
CA GLN A 521 12.85 -37.68 20.77
C GLN A 521 12.32 -37.14 22.10
N GLN A 522 12.13 -35.83 22.21
CA GLN A 522 11.62 -35.14 23.40
C GLN A 522 10.09 -34.95 23.38
N LEU A 523 9.38 -35.54 22.41
CA LEU A 523 7.93 -35.44 22.33
C LEU A 523 7.25 -36.09 23.53
N GLN A 524 6.25 -35.40 24.07
CA GLN A 524 5.38 -35.95 25.10
C GLN A 524 4.26 -36.81 24.47
N PRO A 525 3.65 -37.75 25.23
CA PRO A 525 2.61 -38.64 24.70
C PRO A 525 1.40 -37.92 24.06
N GLU A 526 1.12 -36.68 24.47
CA GLU A 526 0.00 -35.88 23.98
C GLU A 526 0.34 -35.06 22.72
N ALA A 527 1.58 -35.13 22.21
CA ALA A 527 2.01 -34.32 21.08
C ALA A 527 1.41 -34.81 19.75
N PRO A 528 1.00 -33.89 18.85
CA PRO A 528 0.34 -34.23 17.58
C PRO A 528 1.24 -35.00 16.60
N ASN A 529 2.56 -34.94 16.79
CA ASN A 529 3.55 -35.54 15.89
C ASN A 529 4.15 -36.85 16.40
N LEU A 530 3.64 -37.42 17.51
CA LEU A 530 4.22 -38.63 18.12
C LEU A 530 4.24 -39.83 17.16
N ALA A 531 3.22 -39.97 16.32
CA ALA A 531 3.09 -41.05 15.34
C ALA A 531 3.71 -40.72 13.96
N ARG A 532 4.50 -39.65 13.86
CA ARG A 532 5.06 -39.12 12.60
C ARG A 532 6.57 -39.10 12.65
N ALA A 533 7.22 -39.21 11.49
CA ALA A 533 8.66 -39.10 11.38
C ALA A 533 9.11 -37.63 11.15
N PRO A 534 10.31 -37.23 11.61
CA PRO A 534 10.90 -35.93 11.30
C PRO A 534 11.02 -35.63 9.80
N GLU A 535 11.11 -36.68 8.97
CA GLU A 535 11.22 -36.60 7.51
C GLU A 535 9.91 -36.16 6.83
N GLU A 536 8.78 -36.30 7.52
CA GLU A 536 7.46 -35.87 7.02
C GLU A 536 7.27 -34.34 7.10
N VAL A 537 8.21 -33.62 7.71
CA VAL A 537 8.20 -32.16 7.75
C VAL A 537 8.43 -31.59 6.35
N ALA A 538 7.50 -30.76 5.92
CA ALA A 538 7.60 -30.05 4.66
C ALA A 538 8.78 -29.06 4.65
N MET A 539 9.83 -29.38 3.88
CA MET A 539 10.94 -28.48 3.60
C MET A 539 10.83 -27.94 2.17
N TYR A 540 10.67 -26.63 2.03
CA TYR A 540 10.57 -25.94 0.75
C TYR A 540 11.83 -25.14 0.47
N ARG A 541 12.57 -25.50 -0.59
CA ARG A 541 13.76 -24.74 -1.01
C ARG A 541 13.33 -23.51 -1.81
N TYR A 542 13.70 -22.32 -1.33
CA TYR A 542 13.36 -21.05 -1.97
C TYR A 542 14.61 -20.22 -2.27
N GLU A 543 14.97 -20.14 -3.54
CA GLU A 543 16.09 -19.34 -4.05
C GLU A 543 15.62 -18.00 -4.64
N GLY A 544 14.30 -17.79 -4.69
CA GLY A 544 13.68 -16.61 -5.25
C GLY A 544 12.98 -16.87 -6.58
N GLY A 545 11.97 -16.04 -6.87
CA GLY A 545 11.29 -16.02 -8.15
C GLY A 545 9.82 -16.40 -8.07
N ASP A 546 9.04 -15.86 -9.00
CA ASP A 546 7.58 -15.92 -8.96
C ASP A 546 7.03 -17.35 -9.15
N ALA A 547 7.74 -18.23 -9.89
CA ALA A 547 7.33 -19.62 -10.06
C ALA A 547 7.44 -20.41 -8.74
N GLN A 548 8.56 -20.30 -8.03
CA GLN A 548 8.76 -20.94 -6.73
C GLN A 548 7.78 -20.36 -5.69
N LEU A 549 7.58 -19.04 -5.68
CA LEU A 549 6.62 -18.39 -4.79
C LEU A 549 5.18 -18.92 -4.98
N ARG A 550 4.76 -19.11 -6.24
CA ARG A 550 3.45 -19.69 -6.57
C ARG A 550 3.33 -21.13 -6.07
N GLN A 551 4.36 -21.94 -6.27
CA GLN A 551 4.39 -23.33 -5.81
C GLN A 551 4.35 -23.41 -4.27
N MET A 552 5.12 -22.58 -3.56
CA MET A 552 5.07 -22.48 -2.11
C MET A 552 3.69 -22.05 -1.61
N THR A 553 3.06 -21.09 -2.29
CA THR A 553 1.70 -20.63 -1.95
C THR A 553 0.69 -21.77 -2.13
N ALA A 554 0.79 -22.55 -3.21
CA ALA A 554 -0.06 -23.71 -3.43
C ALA A 554 0.16 -24.77 -2.33
N TYR A 555 1.41 -25.03 -1.95
CA TYR A 555 1.75 -25.93 -0.86
C TYR A 555 1.13 -25.50 0.48
N LEU A 556 1.21 -24.20 0.82
CA LEU A 556 0.55 -23.65 2.00
C LEU A 556 -0.97 -23.76 1.95
N CYS A 557 -1.58 -23.66 0.76
CA CYS A 557 -3.02 -23.86 0.59
C CYS A 557 -3.42 -25.32 0.87
N HIS A 558 -2.57 -26.30 0.57
CA HIS A 558 -2.80 -27.70 0.95
C HIS A 558 -2.65 -27.91 2.46
N ALA A 559 -1.61 -27.32 3.07
CA ALA A 559 -1.39 -27.36 4.52
C ALA A 559 -2.52 -26.73 5.34
N ALA A 560 -3.31 -25.83 4.74
CA ALA A 560 -4.50 -25.23 5.37
C ALA A 560 -5.67 -26.20 5.59
N PHE A 561 -5.69 -27.33 4.88
CA PHE A 561 -6.74 -28.34 4.96
C PHE A 561 -6.25 -29.69 5.46
N ALA A 562 -5.00 -29.77 5.91
CA ALA A 562 -4.38 -30.94 6.51
C ALA A 562 -4.49 -30.90 8.04
#